data_AF-A0A109MXI0-F1
#
_entry.id   AF-A0A109MXI0-F1
#
_cell.length_a   1.000
_cell.length_b   1.000
_cell.length_c   1.000
_cell.angle_alpha   90.00
_cell.angle_beta   90.00
_cell.angle_gamma   90.00
#
_symmetry.space_group_name_H-M   'P 1'
#
loop_
_entity.id
_entity.type
_entity.pdbx_description
1 polymer ?
#
loop_
_entity_poly.entity_id
_entity_poly.type
_entity_poly.pdbx_seq_one_letter_code
_entity_poly.pdbx_strand_id
1 'polypeptide(L)'
;MKEIRVRAWDNVENKMYYLGEEEDIHFYFDGSGIMAERLIDIEECTPEGDRGIYGSVEKLEHLKYMLSTGLKDNAPEEAQPMEIFANDILLNPVSNEYYIVTWDEHYANFFLKNREVNDPSKEDYDFVDFDGDSLYVVGNIYENPELLIG
;
A
#
# COMPACT_ATOMS: atom_id res chain seq x y z
N MET A 1 5.45 2.16 21.27
CA MET A 1 5.99 2.04 19.90
C MET A 1 4.79 1.66 19.03
N LYS A 2 4.41 2.50 18.05
CA LYS A 2 3.34 2.14 17.10
C LYS A 2 3.86 1.02 16.20
N GLU A 3 2.97 0.10 15.83
CA GLU A 3 3.28 -0.97 14.88
C GLU A 3 3.50 -0.37 13.49
N ILE A 4 4.56 -0.78 12.80
CA ILE A 4 4.81 -0.39 11.41
C ILE A 4 4.16 -1.46 10.53
N ARG A 5 3.15 -1.06 9.76
CA ARG A 5 2.47 -1.94 8.79
C ARG A 5 2.69 -1.43 7.38
N VAL A 6 2.90 -2.36 6.47
CA VAL A 6 3.22 -2.08 5.07
C VAL A 6 2.43 -3.06 4.21
N ARG A 7 1.93 -2.56 3.08
CA ARG A 7 1.49 -3.40 1.95
C ARG A 7 2.29 -3.03 0.71
N ALA A 8 2.37 -3.91 -0.26
CA ALA A 8 3.19 -3.73 -1.45
C ALA A 8 2.40 -4.06 -2.72
N TRP A 9 2.42 -3.15 -3.68
CA TRP A 9 1.85 -3.41 -5.00
C TRP A 9 2.91 -4.00 -5.93
N ASP A 10 2.58 -5.15 -6.52
CA ASP A 10 3.34 -5.79 -7.57
C ASP A 10 2.76 -5.40 -8.94
N ASN A 11 3.52 -4.63 -9.71
CA ASN A 11 3.13 -4.22 -11.06
C ASN A 11 3.45 -5.25 -12.16
N VAL A 12 4.19 -6.31 -11.84
CA VAL A 12 4.49 -7.44 -12.73
C VAL A 12 3.37 -8.47 -12.64
N GLU A 13 2.95 -8.81 -11.41
CA GLU A 13 1.85 -9.76 -11.16
C GLU A 13 0.48 -9.09 -11.06
N ASN A 14 0.43 -7.74 -10.99
CA ASN A 14 -0.79 -6.96 -10.80
C ASN A 14 -1.57 -7.41 -9.56
N LYS A 15 -0.86 -7.52 -8.43
CA LYS A 15 -1.37 -8.03 -7.14
C LYS A 15 -0.89 -7.17 -5.97
N MET A 16 -1.77 -7.00 -4.97
CA MET A 16 -1.42 -6.43 -3.67
C MET A 16 -0.95 -7.52 -2.71
N TYR A 17 0.20 -7.30 -2.06
CA TYR A 17 0.70 -8.14 -0.99
C TYR A 17 0.60 -7.44 0.36
N TYR A 18 0.23 -8.21 1.38
CA TYR A 18 0.14 -7.75 2.77
C TYR A 18 1.17 -8.49 3.62
N LEU A 19 1.71 -7.79 4.62
CA LEU A 19 2.73 -8.33 5.50
C LEU A 19 2.20 -9.58 6.25
N GLY A 20 2.86 -10.72 6.06
CA GLY A 20 2.56 -11.96 6.78
C GLY A 20 1.39 -12.76 6.22
N GLU A 21 0.83 -12.39 5.06
CA GLU A 21 -0.23 -13.16 4.40
C GLU A 21 0.30 -14.15 3.36
N GLU A 22 1.45 -13.87 2.77
CA GLU A 22 2.07 -14.72 1.75
C GLU A 22 3.08 -15.68 2.40
N GLU A 23 2.99 -16.97 2.09
CA GLU A 23 3.86 -18.00 2.69
C GLU A 23 5.29 -18.00 2.10
N ASP A 24 5.42 -17.55 0.85
CA ASP A 24 6.66 -17.59 0.07
C ASP A 24 7.30 -16.21 -0.13
N ILE A 25 6.73 -15.15 0.45
CA ILE A 25 7.31 -13.79 0.37
C ILE A 25 7.74 -13.33 1.76
N HIS A 26 9.03 -12.99 1.86
CA HIS A 26 9.64 -12.50 3.08
C HIS A 26 9.93 -11.00 2.98
N PHE A 27 9.28 -10.21 3.81
CA PHE A 27 9.55 -8.78 3.97
C PHE A 27 10.57 -8.54 5.08
N TYR A 28 11.56 -7.69 4.82
CA TYR A 28 12.61 -7.35 5.80
C TYR A 28 13.13 -5.92 5.60
N PHE A 29 13.94 -5.44 6.55
CA PHE A 29 14.62 -4.16 6.45
C PHE A 29 16.12 -4.36 6.18
N ASP A 30 16.68 -3.57 5.28
CA ASP A 30 18.12 -3.45 5.08
C ASP A 30 18.58 -1.97 5.04
N GLY A 31 19.83 -1.74 4.62
CA GLY A 31 20.40 -0.38 4.53
C GLY A 31 19.70 0.54 3.52
N SER A 32 18.82 0.01 2.66
CA SER A 32 18.07 0.74 1.63
C SER A 32 16.60 0.98 2.03
N GLY A 33 16.13 0.37 3.12
CA GLY A 33 14.75 0.49 3.58
C GLY A 33 14.04 -0.86 3.64
N ILE A 34 12.74 -0.86 3.29
CA ILE A 34 11.92 -2.07 3.25
C ILE A 34 12.22 -2.81 1.94
N MET A 35 12.49 -4.10 2.06
CA MET A 35 12.78 -5.01 0.96
C MET A 35 11.85 -6.23 1.05
N ALA A 36 11.68 -6.93 -0.07
CA ALA A 36 11.01 -8.22 -0.10
C ALA A 36 11.67 -9.18 -1.08
N GLU A 37 11.68 -10.45 -0.70
CA GLU A 37 12.22 -11.55 -1.49
C GLU A 37 11.19 -12.68 -1.58
N ARG A 38 11.06 -13.30 -2.76
CA ARG A 38 10.31 -14.54 -2.94
C ARG A 38 11.24 -15.73 -2.72
N LEU A 39 10.80 -16.68 -1.89
CA LEU A 39 11.44 -17.95 -1.65
C LEU A 39 11.05 -18.92 -2.77
N ILE A 40 12.01 -19.43 -3.52
CA ILE A 40 11.78 -20.33 -4.64
C ILE A 40 12.49 -21.65 -4.36
N ASP A 41 11.70 -22.72 -4.24
CA ASP A 41 12.21 -24.08 -4.18
C ASP A 41 12.58 -24.57 -5.59
N ILE A 42 13.87 -24.86 -5.80
CA ILE A 42 14.40 -25.40 -7.05
C ILE A 42 14.73 -26.88 -6.84
N GLU A 43 14.09 -27.76 -7.62
CA GLU A 43 14.50 -29.17 -7.71
C GLU A 43 15.71 -29.27 -8.65
N GLU A 44 16.88 -29.63 -8.13
CA GLU A 44 18.08 -29.90 -8.92
C GLU A 44 18.42 -31.39 -8.90
N CYS A 45 18.79 -31.91 -10.07
CA CYS A 45 19.41 -33.23 -10.23
C CYS A 45 20.93 -33.07 -10.34
N THR A 46 21.69 -33.71 -9.46
CA THR A 46 23.15 -33.79 -9.62
C THR A 46 23.52 -34.65 -10.84
N PRO A 47 24.74 -34.52 -11.39
CA PRO A 47 25.23 -35.40 -12.45
C PRO A 47 25.25 -36.89 -12.04
N GLU A 48 25.31 -37.20 -10.74
CA GLU A 48 25.20 -38.56 -10.21
C GLU A 48 23.75 -39.07 -10.11
N GLY A 49 22.75 -38.23 -10.36
CA GLY A 49 21.33 -38.58 -10.34
C GLY A 49 20.63 -38.37 -9.00
N ASP A 50 21.28 -37.73 -8.02
CA ASP A 50 20.66 -37.35 -6.76
C ASP A 50 19.74 -36.14 -6.95
N ARG A 51 18.55 -36.17 -6.35
CA ARG A 51 17.59 -35.05 -6.37
C ARG A 51 17.61 -34.32 -5.03
N GLY A 52 17.81 -33.00 -5.08
CA GLY A 52 17.70 -32.12 -3.93
C GLY A 52 16.74 -30.97 -4.21
N ILE A 53 16.07 -30.49 -3.17
CA ILE A 53 15.37 -29.19 -3.20
C ILE A 53 16.33 -28.17 -2.60
N TYR A 54 16.69 -27.17 -3.38
CA TYR A 54 17.52 -26.05 -2.95
C TYR A 54 16.65 -24.78 -2.90
N GLY A 55 16.75 -24.05 -1.79
CA GLY A 55 16.11 -22.75 -1.67
C GLY A 55 16.93 -21.71 -2.43
N SER A 56 16.27 -20.98 -3.32
CA SER A 56 16.78 -19.76 -3.94
C SER A 56 15.89 -18.59 -3.56
N VAL A 57 16.39 -17.38 -3.77
CA VAL A 57 15.65 -16.15 -3.49
C VAL A 57 15.61 -15.26 -4.71
N GLU A 58 14.44 -14.69 -5.00
CA GLU A 58 14.26 -13.66 -6.00
C GLU A 58 13.94 -12.34 -5.30
N LYS A 59 14.73 -11.30 -5.59
CA LYS A 59 14.46 -9.95 -5.08
C LYS A 59 13.31 -9.32 -5.84
N LEU A 60 12.30 -8.87 -5.11
CA LEU A 60 11.11 -8.22 -5.68
C LEU A 60 11.31 -6.70 -5.74
N GLU A 61 12.34 -6.24 -6.45
CA GLU A 61 12.70 -4.81 -6.55
C GLU A 61 11.65 -3.95 -7.25
N HIS A 62 10.72 -4.57 -7.98
CA HIS A 62 9.62 -3.90 -8.68
C HIS A 62 8.46 -3.51 -7.76
N LEU A 63 8.44 -3.98 -6.51
CA LEU A 63 7.37 -3.69 -5.57
C LEU A 63 7.29 -2.22 -5.19
N LYS A 64 6.07 -1.71 -5.11
CA LYS A 64 5.76 -0.36 -4.63
C LYS A 64 5.18 -0.43 -3.23
N TYR A 65 5.96 -0.05 -2.23
CA TYR A 65 5.57 -0.10 -0.83
C TYR A 65 4.64 1.06 -0.44
N MET A 66 3.66 0.76 0.40
CA MET A 66 2.72 1.72 0.97
C MET A 66 2.67 1.54 2.48
N LEU A 67 2.99 2.61 3.19
CA LEU A 67 3.03 2.64 4.64
C LEU A 67 1.63 2.89 5.20
N SER A 68 1.26 2.19 6.27
CA SER A 68 0.04 2.49 7.03
C SER A 68 0.13 3.85 7.71
N THR A 69 -0.96 4.60 7.69
CA THR A 69 -1.13 5.83 8.48
C THR A 69 -1.35 5.53 9.98
N GLY A 70 -1.69 4.28 10.31
CA GLY A 70 -2.11 3.84 11.64
C GLY A 70 -3.52 4.28 12.01
N LEU A 71 -4.27 4.87 11.07
CA LEU A 71 -5.66 5.27 11.21
C LEU A 71 -6.56 4.34 10.38
N LYS A 72 -7.84 4.34 10.74
CA LYS A 72 -8.88 3.63 10.00
C LYS A 72 -9.83 4.64 9.38
N ASP A 73 -10.48 4.24 8.31
CA ASP A 73 -11.53 5.04 7.71
C ASP A 73 -12.78 5.10 8.61
N ASN A 74 -13.69 6.00 8.26
CA ASN A 74 -14.89 6.25 9.04
C ASN A 74 -16.07 5.39 8.57
N ALA A 75 -15.79 4.23 7.94
CA ALA A 75 -16.82 3.28 7.55
C ALA A 75 -17.71 2.91 8.75
N PRO A 76 -19.04 2.75 8.56
CA PRO A 76 -19.89 2.26 9.63
C PRO A 76 -19.40 0.89 10.09
N GLU A 77 -19.54 0.58 11.38
CA GLU A 77 -19.03 -0.67 11.99
C GLU A 77 -19.52 -1.93 11.26
N GLU A 78 -20.73 -1.86 10.70
CA GLU A 78 -21.37 -2.89 9.86
C GLU A 78 -20.58 -3.21 8.58
N ALA A 79 -19.85 -2.24 8.03
CA ALA A 79 -19.01 -2.36 6.84
C ALA A 79 -17.54 -2.70 7.16
N GLN A 80 -17.18 -2.78 8.45
CA GLN A 80 -15.81 -2.95 8.97
C GLN A 80 -14.83 -1.85 8.53
N PRO A 81 -14.41 -0.95 9.44
CA PRO A 81 -13.43 0.08 9.14
C PRO A 81 -12.11 -0.48 8.61
N MET A 82 -11.68 0.04 7.46
CA MET A 82 -10.46 -0.34 6.78
C MET A 82 -9.29 0.51 7.29
N GLU A 83 -8.12 -0.11 7.43
CA GLU A 83 -6.88 0.63 7.72
C GLU A 83 -6.47 1.45 6.49
N ILE A 84 -6.07 2.70 6.71
CA ILE A 84 -5.69 3.62 5.64
C ILE A 84 -4.18 3.58 5.45
N PHE A 85 -3.76 3.39 4.22
CA PHE A 85 -2.38 3.35 3.77
C PHE A 85 -2.06 4.53 2.84
N ALA A 86 -0.77 4.83 2.70
CA ALA A 86 -0.27 5.69 1.63
C ALA A 86 -0.82 5.24 0.28
N ASN A 87 -1.18 6.21 -0.56
CA ASN A 87 -1.77 6.05 -1.88
C ASN A 87 -3.16 5.39 -1.92
N ASP A 88 -3.84 5.24 -0.77
CA ASP A 88 -5.28 4.99 -0.79
C ASP A 88 -6.03 6.17 -1.40
N ILE A 89 -7.16 5.85 -2.02
CA ILE A 89 -8.14 6.80 -2.52
C ILE A 89 -9.32 6.79 -1.55
N LEU A 90 -9.58 7.95 -0.97
CA LEU A 90 -10.66 8.20 -0.04
C LEU A 90 -11.80 8.97 -0.71
N LEU A 91 -13.04 8.56 -0.47
CA LEU A 91 -14.24 9.24 -0.96
C LEU A 91 -14.92 10.01 0.16
N ASN A 92 -15.22 11.30 -0.08
CA ASN A 92 -16.18 12.05 0.74
C ASN A 92 -17.59 11.83 0.20
N PRO A 93 -18.49 11.14 0.93
CA PRO A 93 -19.84 10.85 0.46
C PRO A 93 -20.73 12.12 0.38
N VAL A 94 -20.37 13.18 1.09
CA VAL A 94 -21.15 14.43 1.16
C VAL A 94 -20.82 15.30 -0.05
N SER A 95 -19.54 15.53 -0.33
CA SER A 95 -19.10 16.35 -1.46
C SER A 95 -18.91 15.56 -2.76
N ASN A 96 -18.91 14.23 -2.68
CA ASN A 96 -18.58 13.32 -3.78
C ASN A 96 -17.17 13.58 -4.37
N GLU A 97 -16.24 13.98 -3.50
CA GLU A 97 -14.86 14.26 -3.85
C GLU A 97 -13.95 13.09 -3.48
N TYR A 98 -12.84 12.98 -4.21
CA TYR A 98 -11.86 11.92 -4.02
C TYR A 98 -10.52 12.54 -3.61
N TYR A 99 -9.93 11.94 -2.58
CA TYR A 99 -8.66 12.36 -2.01
C TYR A 99 -7.67 11.21 -2.08
N ILE A 100 -6.41 11.51 -2.37
CA ILE A 100 -5.32 10.56 -2.38
C ILE A 100 -4.50 10.78 -1.11
N VAL A 101 -4.26 9.71 -0.36
CA VAL A 101 -3.40 9.77 0.83
C VAL A 101 -1.95 9.83 0.39
N THR A 102 -1.23 10.89 0.73
CA THR A 102 0.17 11.07 0.32
C THR A 102 1.06 11.41 1.51
N TRP A 103 2.28 10.87 1.54
CA TRP A 103 3.29 11.32 2.50
C TRP A 103 3.96 12.59 1.98
N ASP A 104 4.00 13.63 2.80
CA ASP A 104 4.74 14.87 2.51
C ASP A 104 6.02 14.91 3.35
N GLU A 105 7.17 14.88 2.68
CA GLU A 105 8.50 14.89 3.31
C GLU A 105 8.85 16.21 4.00
N HIS A 106 8.25 17.34 3.58
CA HIS A 106 8.53 18.65 4.16
C HIS A 106 7.92 18.75 5.56
N TYR A 107 6.71 18.21 5.73
CA TYR A 107 5.98 18.20 6.99
C TYR A 107 6.16 16.91 7.78
N ALA A 108 6.77 15.88 7.18
CA ALA A 108 6.91 14.54 7.74
C ALA A 108 5.57 14.00 8.26
N ASN A 109 4.52 14.16 7.45
CA ASN A 109 3.14 13.77 7.80
C ASN A 109 2.38 13.29 6.55
N PHE A 110 1.26 12.59 6.78
CA PHE A 110 0.32 12.27 5.72
C PHE A 110 -0.59 13.47 5.41
N PHE A 111 -0.97 13.59 4.14
CA PHE A 111 -1.89 14.59 3.62
C PHE A 111 -2.94 13.94 2.73
N LEU A 112 -4.08 14.60 2.64
CA LEU A 112 -5.14 14.30 1.69
C LEU A 112 -5.01 15.26 0.52
N LYS A 113 -4.51 14.73 -0.60
CA LYS A 113 -4.40 15.49 -1.83
C LYS A 113 -5.66 15.33 -2.66
N ASN A 114 -6.29 16.42 -3.09
CA ASN A 114 -7.44 16.28 -3.98
C ASN A 114 -6.99 15.65 -5.32
N ARG A 115 -7.75 14.70 -5.87
CA ARG A 115 -7.38 14.06 -7.14
C ARG A 115 -7.30 15.05 -8.32
N GLU A 116 -8.04 16.16 -8.24
CA GLU A 116 -8.07 17.22 -9.26
C GLU A 116 -6.92 18.20 -9.01
N VAL A 117 -5.68 17.71 -9.12
CA VAL A 117 -4.43 18.42 -8.77
C VAL A 117 -4.26 19.80 -9.46
N ASN A 118 -4.99 20.05 -10.54
CA ASN A 118 -4.94 21.30 -11.30
C ASN A 118 -6.08 22.28 -11.00
N ASP A 119 -7.01 21.94 -10.10
CA ASP A 119 -8.05 22.88 -9.67
C ASP A 119 -7.55 23.64 -8.43
N PRO A 120 -7.13 24.92 -8.57
CA PRO A 120 -6.64 25.71 -7.45
C PRO A 120 -7.72 26.06 -6.41
N SER A 121 -9.00 25.74 -6.69
CA SER A 121 -10.08 25.86 -5.71
C SER A 121 -10.17 24.67 -4.76
N LYS A 122 -9.43 23.58 -5.03
CA LYS A 122 -9.34 22.40 -4.17
C LYS A 122 -8.10 22.52 -3.29
N GLU A 123 -8.33 22.45 -1.98
CA GLU A 123 -7.25 22.50 -0.99
C GLU A 123 -6.77 21.08 -0.67
N ASP A 124 -5.48 20.96 -0.36
CA ASP A 124 -4.91 19.76 0.26
C ASP A 124 -5.08 19.88 1.78
N TYR A 125 -5.45 18.79 2.43
CA TYR A 125 -5.73 18.78 3.87
C TYR A 125 -4.67 18.00 4.64
N ASP A 126 -4.30 18.48 5.83
CA ASP A 126 -3.52 17.68 6.77
C ASP A 126 -4.37 16.47 7.19
N PHE A 127 -3.79 15.28 7.13
CA PHE A 127 -4.48 14.04 7.46
C PHE A 127 -4.83 13.94 8.96
N VAL A 128 -4.20 14.72 9.84
CA VAL A 128 -4.46 14.72 11.29
C VAL A 128 -5.66 15.61 11.66
N ASP A 129 -5.95 16.63 10.87
CA ASP A 129 -7.15 17.48 11.05
C ASP A 129 -8.44 16.76 10.61
N PHE A 130 -8.29 15.52 10.15
CA PHE A 130 -9.31 14.63 9.67
C PHE A 130 -10.14 13.98 10.79
N ASP A 131 -10.82 14.79 11.59
CA ASP A 131 -11.75 14.32 12.65
C ASP A 131 -13.23 14.61 12.29
N GLY A 132 -13.48 15.29 11.16
CA GLY A 132 -14.79 15.86 10.82
C GLY A 132 -15.55 15.23 9.64
N ASP A 133 -14.86 14.63 8.68
CA ASP A 133 -15.49 14.12 7.44
C ASP A 133 -15.53 12.59 7.41
N SER A 134 -16.65 12.01 7.01
CA SER A 134 -16.80 10.56 6.87
C SER A 134 -16.15 10.09 5.56
N LEU A 135 -14.82 10.13 5.46
CA LEU A 135 -14.12 9.56 4.32
C LEU A 135 -14.09 8.02 4.41
N TYR A 136 -14.23 7.38 3.26
CA TYR A 136 -14.16 5.94 3.10
C TYR A 136 -13.06 5.55 2.14
N VAL A 137 -12.31 4.48 2.44
CA VAL A 137 -11.40 3.89 1.47
C VAL A 137 -12.23 3.27 0.35
N VAL A 138 -12.00 3.68 -0.90
CA VAL A 138 -12.70 3.16 -2.09
C VAL A 138 -11.78 2.48 -3.08
N GLY A 139 -10.47 2.46 -2.81
CA GLY A 139 -9.46 1.85 -3.65
C GLY A 139 -8.08 2.45 -3.38
N ASN A 140 -7.13 2.19 -4.26
CA ASN A 140 -5.82 2.84 -4.25
C ASN A 140 -5.38 3.17 -5.69
N ILE A 141 -4.36 4.02 -5.82
CA ILE A 141 -3.91 4.51 -7.15
C ILE A 141 -3.39 3.41 -8.08
N TYR A 142 -3.09 2.22 -7.56
CA TYR A 142 -2.52 1.12 -8.33
C TYR A 142 -3.58 0.12 -8.79
N GLU A 143 -4.45 -0.33 -7.87
CA GLU A 143 -5.55 -1.27 -8.18
C GLU A 143 -6.74 -0.59 -8.84
N ASN A 144 -6.93 0.71 -8.60
CA ASN A 144 -8.08 1.49 -9.09
C ASN A 144 -7.67 2.78 -9.82
N PRO A 145 -6.81 2.72 -10.86
CA PRO A 145 -6.40 3.90 -11.60
C PRO A 145 -7.56 4.63 -12.27
N GLU A 146 -8.67 3.94 -12.55
CA GLU A 146 -9.90 4.53 -13.10
C GLU A 146 -10.54 5.58 -12.18
N LEU A 147 -10.33 5.51 -10.87
CA LEU A 147 -10.85 6.50 -9.91
C LEU A 147 -10.10 7.84 -9.97
N LEU A 148 -8.96 7.88 -10.67
CA LEU A 148 -8.17 9.09 -10.87
C LEU A 148 -8.59 9.88 -12.11
N ILE A 149 -9.44 9.31 -12.96
CA ILE A 149 -9.91 9.93 -14.19
C ILE A 149 -11.22 10.67 -13.87
N GLY A 150 -11.18 12.00 -13.96
CA GLY A 150 -12.34 12.90 -13.84
C GLY A 150 -12.89 13.33 -15.19
#